data_AF-A0A3Q1F1A4-F1
#
_entry.id   AF-A0A3Q1F1A4-F1
#
_cell.length_a   1.000
_cell.length_b   1.000
_cell.length_c   1.000
_cell.angle_alpha   90.00
_cell.angle_beta   90.00
_cell.angle_gamma   90.00
#
_symmetry.space_group_name_H-M   'P 1'
#
loop_
_entity.id
_entity.type
_entity.pdbx_description
1 polymer ?
#
loop_
_entity_poly.entity_id
_entity_poly.type
_entity_poly.pdbx_seq_one_letter_code
_entity_poly.pdbx_strand_id
1 'polypeptide(L)'
;MKEPHVAPEPRCIVESELDYGYHPEMVDDFSRPRFFYDCCSSFLQCSVPPVMAFHLGSLGFLTPFKFESYKTEVAKVFEGNAAITLRSRLKVKVVKDIEQQQEQNGLLPHGHTNSETGKVTLQLQVLNEVVVDRGPSSYLSNVDLYLDGRLITSVQGDGVIVSTPTGSTAYAAAAGASMIHPNVPAIMVTPICPHSLSFRPIVVPAGVELMITLSPDARNTAWVSFDGRKRQEIQHGDCIKITTSCYPVPSICCHDLVYDWFESLAQCLHWNVRKRQNRLADISDSSDTEN
;
A
#
# COMPACT_ATOMS: atom_id res chain seq x y z
N MET A 1 47.78 -10.78 15.15
CA MET A 1 46.34 -10.53 15.35
C MET A 1 45.78 -10.13 14.00
N LYS A 2 45.06 -11.03 13.32
CA LYS A 2 44.39 -10.72 12.06
C LYS A 2 43.08 -10.02 12.40
N GLU A 3 42.86 -8.83 11.85
CA GLU A 3 41.58 -8.13 11.95
C GLU A 3 40.45 -9.04 11.42
N PRO A 4 39.27 -9.02 12.04
CA PRO A 4 38.13 -9.78 11.55
C PRO A 4 37.68 -9.18 10.21
N HIS A 5 37.59 -10.03 9.19
CA HIS A 5 36.97 -9.70 7.91
C HIS A 5 35.51 -9.31 8.17
N VAL A 6 35.21 -8.01 8.13
CA VAL A 6 33.85 -7.50 8.16
C VAL A 6 33.18 -7.88 6.84
N ALA A 7 32.10 -8.64 6.92
CA ALA A 7 31.28 -8.96 5.75
C ALA A 7 30.68 -7.65 5.19
N PRO A 8 30.61 -7.46 3.85
CA PRO A 8 30.01 -6.27 3.28
C PRO A 8 28.53 -6.19 3.69
N GLU A 9 28.09 -5.01 4.10
CA GLU A 9 26.70 -4.72 4.45
C GLU A 9 25.75 -4.97 3.25
N PRO A 10 24.53 -5.47 3.49
CA PRO A 10 23.56 -5.79 2.45
C PRO A 10 23.12 -4.51 1.73
N ARG A 11 23.37 -4.40 0.43
CA ARG A 11 22.89 -3.30 -0.43
C ARG A 11 21.85 -3.82 -1.41
N CYS A 12 20.78 -3.05 -1.62
CA CYS A 12 19.93 -3.21 -2.80
C CYS A 12 20.79 -2.91 -4.05
N ILE A 13 20.87 -3.84 -5.00
CA ILE A 13 21.49 -3.58 -6.30
C ILE A 13 20.41 -2.94 -7.17
N VAL A 14 20.36 -1.62 -7.16
CA VAL A 14 19.67 -0.84 -8.21
C VAL A 14 20.72 -0.50 -9.24
N GLU A 15 20.94 -1.36 -10.22
CA GLU A 15 21.74 -0.98 -11.39
C GLU A 15 20.82 -0.23 -12.36
N SER A 16 20.94 1.11 -12.36
CA SER A 16 20.44 1.94 -13.44
C SER A 16 21.61 2.50 -14.23
N GLU A 17 21.69 2.23 -15.53
CA GLU A 17 22.57 2.95 -16.48
C GLU A 17 22.15 4.43 -16.68
N LEU A 18 21.17 4.91 -15.92
CA LEU A 18 20.73 6.30 -15.92
C LEU A 18 21.31 7.02 -14.71
N ASP A 19 22.04 8.09 -15.01
CA ASP A 19 22.77 8.99 -14.11
C ASP A 19 21.83 9.70 -13.11
N TYR A 20 21.28 8.95 -12.15
CA TYR A 20 20.63 9.48 -10.96
C TYR A 20 21.70 9.61 -9.88
N GLY A 21 22.10 10.85 -9.62
CA GLY A 21 23.20 11.23 -8.74
C GLY A 21 23.34 10.35 -7.49
N TYR A 22 24.53 9.80 -7.33
CA TYR A 22 24.97 9.01 -6.18
C TYR A 22 24.85 9.86 -4.90
N HIS A 23 23.78 9.69 -4.12
CA HIS A 23 23.63 10.33 -2.82
C HIS A 23 24.15 9.37 -1.72
N PRO A 24 25.16 9.76 -0.93
CA PRO A 24 25.84 8.88 0.04
C PRO A 24 25.00 8.45 1.26
N GLU A 25 23.70 8.73 1.29
CA GLU A 25 22.75 8.21 2.29
C GLU A 25 22.18 6.82 1.90
N MET A 26 22.66 6.19 0.82
CA MET A 26 22.24 4.86 0.32
C MET A 26 22.90 3.66 1.06
N VAL A 27 23.19 3.78 2.36
CA VAL A 27 23.75 2.67 3.14
C VAL A 27 23.04 2.63 4.48
N ASP A 28 22.01 1.79 4.62
CA ASP A 28 21.51 1.34 5.93
C ASP A 28 20.58 0.11 5.81
N ASP A 29 20.58 -0.68 6.87
CA ASP A 29 20.03 -2.04 7.05
C ASP A 29 18.65 -2.32 6.37
N PHE A 30 18.68 -3.12 5.29
CA PHE A 30 17.54 -3.50 4.45
C PHE A 30 16.66 -4.63 5.02
N SER A 31 16.72 -4.89 6.32
CA SER A 31 16.07 -6.03 6.97
C SER A 31 14.55 -5.92 7.16
N ARG A 32 13.94 -4.77 6.84
CA ARG A 32 12.52 -4.49 7.13
C ARG A 32 11.72 -4.24 5.84
N PRO A 33 10.55 -4.89 5.66
CA PRO A 33 9.64 -4.62 4.53
C PRO A 33 9.36 -3.13 4.31
N ARG A 34 9.37 -2.35 5.42
CA ARG A 34 9.15 -0.89 5.44
C ARG A 34 10.07 -0.12 4.47
N PHE A 35 11.34 -0.50 4.34
CA PHE A 35 12.30 0.20 3.48
C PHE A 35 12.06 0.05 1.98
N PHE A 36 11.54 -1.09 1.52
CA PHE A 36 11.16 -1.26 0.12
C PHE A 36 10.06 -0.28 -0.28
N TYR A 37 9.07 -0.11 0.60
CA TYR A 37 8.02 0.91 0.42
C TYR A 37 8.61 2.30 0.38
N ASP A 38 9.59 2.58 1.24
CA ASP A 38 10.25 3.88 1.34
C ASP A 38 10.96 4.25 0.02
N CYS A 39 11.71 3.32 -0.56
CA CYS A 39 12.39 3.52 -1.83
C CYS A 39 11.39 3.78 -2.97
N CYS A 40 10.39 2.91 -3.11
CA CYS A 40 9.43 2.96 -4.21
C CYS A 40 8.41 4.12 -4.12
N SER A 41 8.07 4.57 -2.90
CA SER A 41 7.08 5.61 -2.64
C SER A 41 7.70 7.00 -2.48
N SER A 42 8.87 7.12 -1.83
CA SER A 42 9.50 8.43 -1.62
C SER A 42 10.41 8.87 -2.76
N PHE A 43 11.16 7.97 -3.39
CA PHE A 43 12.27 8.36 -4.27
C PHE A 43 11.98 8.23 -5.76
N LEU A 44 11.05 7.36 -6.16
CA LEU A 44 10.81 7.07 -7.58
C LEU A 44 9.44 7.57 -8.04
N GLN A 45 9.27 8.88 -8.23
CA GLN A 45 7.98 9.44 -8.70
C GLN A 45 7.68 9.19 -10.19
N CYS A 46 8.62 8.56 -10.90
CA CYS A 46 8.59 8.27 -12.33
C CYS A 46 8.76 6.76 -12.57
N SER A 47 9.32 6.38 -13.72
CA SER A 47 9.71 5.00 -14.03
C SER A 47 10.60 4.43 -12.93
N VAL A 48 10.40 3.16 -12.62
CA VAL A 48 11.10 2.42 -11.56
C VAL A 48 11.94 1.33 -12.24
N PRO A 49 13.26 1.26 -12.00
CA PRO A 49 14.06 0.14 -12.49
C PRO A 49 13.60 -1.18 -11.84
N PRO A 50 13.89 -2.34 -12.45
CA PRO A 50 13.62 -3.65 -11.84
C PRO A 50 14.16 -3.73 -10.42
N VAL A 51 13.31 -4.12 -9.47
CA VAL A 51 13.65 -4.19 -8.06
C VAL A 51 13.75 -5.64 -7.62
N MET A 52 14.92 -6.01 -7.09
CA MET A 52 15.18 -7.29 -6.47
C MET A 52 15.22 -7.12 -4.95
N ALA A 53 14.32 -7.77 -4.22
CA ALA A 53 14.12 -7.52 -2.80
C ALA A 53 14.43 -8.73 -1.93
N PHE A 54 15.40 -8.58 -1.03
CA PHE A 54 15.83 -9.61 -0.10
C PHE A 54 15.26 -9.40 1.30
N HIS A 55 14.96 -10.49 2.02
CA HIS A 55 14.68 -10.47 3.45
C HIS A 55 15.85 -11.02 4.26
N LEU A 56 16.14 -10.38 5.40
CA LEU A 56 17.21 -10.74 6.35
C LEU A 56 16.69 -11.49 7.58
N GLY A 57 15.37 -11.71 7.67
CA GLY A 57 14.70 -12.36 8.78
C GLY A 57 13.31 -12.83 8.37
N SER A 58 12.26 -12.27 8.95
CA SER A 58 10.88 -12.60 8.60
C SER A 58 10.57 -12.33 7.12
N LEU A 59 9.96 -13.30 6.45
CA LEU A 59 9.43 -13.12 5.10
C LEU A 59 8.33 -12.05 5.12
N GLY A 60 8.27 -11.24 4.07
CA GLY A 60 7.15 -10.34 3.78
C GLY A 60 6.70 -10.48 2.33
N PHE A 61 5.49 -10.01 2.02
CA PHE A 61 4.88 -10.09 0.68
C PHE A 61 5.63 -9.41 -0.47
N LEU A 62 6.68 -8.62 -0.16
CA LEU A 62 7.48 -7.86 -1.12
C LEU A 62 8.94 -8.31 -1.22
N THR A 63 9.39 -9.23 -0.37
CA THR A 63 10.80 -9.63 -0.26
C THR A 63 10.91 -11.14 -0.49
N PRO A 64 10.81 -11.62 -1.75
CA PRO A 64 10.74 -13.06 -2.03
C PRO A 64 12.10 -13.77 -1.91
N PHE A 65 13.22 -13.03 -1.85
CA PHE A 65 14.56 -13.62 -1.82
C PHE A 65 15.14 -13.69 -0.41
N LYS A 66 15.71 -14.84 -0.04
CA LYS A 66 16.53 -14.97 1.17
C LYS A 66 17.89 -14.31 0.94
N PHE A 67 18.33 -13.47 1.88
CA PHE A 67 19.62 -12.81 1.72
C PHE A 67 20.80 -13.80 1.67
N GLU A 68 20.70 -14.96 2.33
CA GLU A 68 21.77 -15.98 2.31
C GLU A 68 22.15 -16.46 0.91
N SER A 69 21.22 -16.45 -0.05
CA SER A 69 21.44 -16.88 -1.43
C SER A 69 21.71 -15.73 -2.41
N TYR A 70 21.93 -14.49 -1.94
CA TYR A 70 21.96 -13.30 -2.80
C TYR A 70 22.90 -13.41 -4.00
N LYS A 71 24.12 -13.95 -3.81
CA LYS A 71 25.12 -14.04 -4.89
C LYS A 71 24.60 -14.88 -6.06
N THR A 72 24.01 -16.03 -5.74
CA THR A 72 23.49 -16.97 -6.74
C THR A 72 22.25 -16.40 -7.40
N GLU A 73 21.34 -15.82 -6.62
CA GLU A 73 20.10 -15.26 -7.17
C GLU A 73 20.36 -14.04 -8.06
N VAL A 74 21.27 -13.16 -7.66
CA VAL A 74 21.68 -12.00 -8.48
C VAL A 74 22.30 -12.47 -9.79
N ALA A 75 23.20 -13.46 -9.77
CA ALA A 75 23.81 -13.99 -10.98
C ALA A 75 22.76 -14.55 -11.96
N LYS A 76 21.76 -15.30 -11.47
CA LYS A 76 20.66 -15.82 -12.31
C LYS A 76 19.85 -14.72 -12.98
N VAL A 77 19.63 -13.60 -12.28
CA VAL A 77 18.91 -12.44 -12.83
C VAL A 77 19.72 -11.81 -13.97
N PHE A 78 21.03 -11.65 -13.80
CA PHE A 78 21.91 -11.11 -14.85
C PHE A 78 22.05 -12.05 -16.06
N GLU A 79 21.90 -13.36 -15.87
CA GLU A 79 21.86 -14.34 -16.97
C GLU A 79 20.53 -14.29 -17.77
N GLY A 80 19.57 -13.45 -17.37
CA GLY A 80 18.34 -13.16 -18.12
C GLY A 80 17.14 -14.04 -17.78
N ASN A 81 17.22 -14.88 -16.74
CA ASN A 81 16.18 -15.86 -16.40
C ASN A 81 15.26 -15.40 -15.25
N ALA A 82 14.82 -14.13 -15.26
CA ALA A 82 14.02 -13.57 -14.18
C ALA A 82 12.57 -13.28 -14.60
N ALA A 83 11.60 -13.85 -13.88
CA ALA A 83 10.21 -13.43 -13.99
C ALA A 83 10.02 -12.08 -13.28
N ILE A 84 9.14 -11.21 -13.80
CA ILE A 84 8.88 -9.89 -13.25
C ILE A 84 7.37 -9.71 -13.04
N THR A 85 6.99 -9.28 -11.84
CA THR A 85 5.64 -8.84 -11.51
C THR A 85 5.57 -7.31 -11.53
N LEU A 86 4.64 -6.74 -12.31
CA LEU A 86 4.40 -5.30 -12.32
C LEU A 86 3.39 -4.92 -11.24
N ARG A 87 3.88 -4.40 -10.11
CA ARG A 87 3.02 -3.96 -9.01
C ARG A 87 2.48 -2.56 -9.29
N SER A 88 1.18 -2.45 -9.47
CA SER A 88 0.50 -1.16 -9.69
C SER A 88 0.74 -0.20 -8.52
N ARG A 89 0.83 1.09 -8.82
CA ARG A 89 0.82 2.18 -7.83
C ARG A 89 -0.42 3.04 -8.01
N LEU A 90 -0.82 3.76 -6.97
CA LEU A 90 -1.78 4.86 -7.07
C LEU A 90 -1.01 6.15 -7.35
N LYS A 91 -1.51 6.93 -8.30
CA LYS A 91 -1.14 8.33 -8.48
C LYS A 91 -2.16 9.18 -7.73
N VAL A 92 -1.67 10.00 -6.82
CA VAL A 92 -2.50 10.81 -5.95
C VAL A 92 -2.21 12.28 -6.15
N LYS A 93 -3.26 13.09 -6.24
CA LYS A 93 -3.19 14.55 -6.29
C LYS A 93 -4.02 15.11 -5.16
N VAL A 94 -3.42 16.02 -4.40
CA VAL A 94 -4.12 16.84 -3.42
C VAL A 94 -4.32 18.20 -4.04
N VAL A 95 -5.58 18.61 -4.16
CA VAL A 95 -5.97 19.93 -4.64
C VAL A 95 -6.51 20.70 -3.46
N LYS A 96 -5.88 21.82 -3.14
CA LYS A 96 -6.35 22.74 -2.12
C LYS A 96 -7.20 23.83 -2.76
N ASP A 97 -8.27 24.22 -2.09
CA ASP A 97 -9.05 25.37 -2.51
C ASP A 97 -8.26 26.67 -2.30
N ILE A 98 -8.33 27.59 -3.27
CA ILE A 98 -7.57 28.84 -3.27
C ILE A 98 -8.33 29.94 -2.51
N GLU A 99 -9.66 29.88 -2.46
CA GLU A 99 -10.50 30.96 -1.89
C GLU A 99 -10.23 31.19 -0.38
N GLN A 100 -9.92 30.14 0.38
CA GLN A 100 -9.63 30.26 1.82
C GLN A 100 -8.30 30.94 2.16
N GLN A 101 -7.36 31.06 1.21
CA GLN A 101 -6.10 31.78 1.46
C GLN A 101 -6.24 33.31 1.30
N GLN A 102 -7.27 33.79 0.61
CA GLN A 102 -7.46 35.24 0.41
C GLN A 102 -8.28 35.89 1.52
N GLU A 103 -9.14 35.15 2.24
CA GLU A 103 -9.93 35.73 3.34
C GLU A 103 -9.09 36.15 4.56
N GLN A 104 -7.89 35.61 4.76
CA GLN A 104 -6.97 36.12 5.80
C GLN A 104 -6.30 37.46 5.43
N ASN A 105 -6.37 37.89 4.16
CA ASN A 105 -5.71 39.13 3.69
C ASN A 105 -6.66 40.26 3.30
N GLY A 106 -7.98 40.10 3.47
CA GLY A 106 -8.99 41.18 3.44
C GLY A 106 -9.13 41.96 2.12
N LEU A 107 -10.26 41.75 1.42
CA LEU A 107 -11.11 42.72 0.68
C LEU A 107 -11.88 41.99 -0.46
N LEU A 108 -13.22 41.99 -0.36
CA LEU A 108 -14.27 41.44 -1.26
C LEU A 108 -14.32 42.16 -2.64
N PRO A 109 -15.02 41.69 -3.72
CA PRO A 109 -16.39 41.12 -3.70
C PRO A 109 -16.77 40.01 -4.71
N HIS A 110 -17.96 39.45 -4.43
CA HIS A 110 -18.75 38.47 -5.19
C HIS A 110 -18.60 38.50 -6.73
N GLY A 111 -18.12 37.38 -7.27
CA GLY A 111 -18.35 36.97 -8.65
C GLY A 111 -18.64 35.48 -8.66
N HIS A 112 -19.76 35.07 -9.27
CA HIS A 112 -20.00 33.67 -9.62
C HIS A 112 -18.95 33.25 -10.66
N THR A 113 -17.86 32.64 -10.20
CA THR A 113 -16.85 32.04 -11.07
C THR A 113 -16.92 30.53 -10.94
N ASN A 114 -17.16 29.87 -12.07
CA ASN A 114 -17.18 28.42 -12.21
C ASN A 114 -15.91 27.82 -11.56
N SER A 115 -16.14 27.00 -10.53
CA SER A 115 -15.15 26.38 -9.67
C SER A 115 -14.30 25.35 -10.44
N GLU A 116 -13.18 25.79 -11.01
CA GLU A 116 -12.12 24.89 -11.53
C GLU A 116 -10.70 25.38 -11.19
N THR A 117 -10.55 26.39 -10.31
CA THR A 117 -9.22 26.93 -9.95
C THR A 117 -8.72 26.40 -8.61
N GLY A 118 -8.68 25.07 -8.44
CA GLY A 118 -7.99 24.46 -7.30
C GLY A 118 -6.48 24.35 -7.57
N LYS A 119 -5.63 24.68 -6.59
CA LYS A 119 -4.16 24.53 -6.73
C LYS A 119 -3.74 23.11 -6.33
N VAL A 120 -3.11 22.38 -7.24
CA VAL A 120 -2.45 21.11 -6.88
C VAL A 120 -1.27 21.43 -5.97
N THR A 121 -1.34 21.00 -4.71
CA THR A 121 -0.29 21.24 -3.71
C THR A 121 0.66 20.07 -3.56
N LEU A 122 0.18 18.87 -3.86
CA LEU A 122 0.96 17.65 -3.75
C LEU A 122 0.55 16.66 -4.85
N GLN A 123 1.54 16.07 -5.50
CA GLN A 123 1.36 14.93 -6.39
C GLN A 123 2.42 13.87 -6.07
N LEU A 124 1.99 12.63 -5.88
CA LEU A 124 2.89 11.53 -5.59
C LEU A 124 2.39 10.17 -6.08
N GLN A 125 3.30 9.20 -6.08
CA GLN A 125 3.05 7.78 -6.30
C GLN A 125 2.99 7.05 -4.96
N VAL A 126 2.03 6.14 -4.83
CA VAL A 126 1.76 5.37 -3.60
C VAL A 126 1.71 3.89 -3.96
N LEU A 127 2.46 3.05 -3.25
CA LEU A 127 2.52 1.63 -3.58
C LEU A 127 1.38 0.84 -2.94
N ASN A 128 1.10 1.06 -1.66
CA ASN A 128 0.08 0.32 -0.94
C ASN A 128 -1.22 1.09 -0.88
N GLU A 129 -1.23 2.20 -0.15
CA GLU A 129 -2.48 2.84 0.21
C GLU A 129 -2.40 4.34 0.50
N VAL A 130 -3.51 5.00 0.16
CA VAL A 130 -3.89 6.31 0.65
C VAL A 130 -4.87 6.09 1.79
N VAL A 131 -4.56 6.64 2.96
CA VAL A 131 -5.45 6.56 4.13
C VAL A 131 -5.97 7.95 4.40
N VAL A 132 -7.30 8.09 4.46
CA VAL A 132 -7.97 9.32 4.93
C VAL A 132 -8.65 8.98 6.25
N ASP A 133 -8.22 9.62 7.33
CA ASP A 133 -8.69 9.33 8.69
C ASP A 133 -9.11 10.60 9.44
N ARG A 134 -9.81 10.43 10.57
CA ARG A 134 -10.34 11.52 11.42
C ARG A 134 -9.26 12.36 12.14
N GLY A 135 -7.98 12.01 12.01
CA GLY A 135 -6.92 12.73 12.69
C GLY A 135 -6.97 12.57 14.21
N PRO A 136 -6.61 13.63 14.97
CA PRO A 136 -6.74 13.66 16.42
C PRO A 136 -8.18 13.90 16.90
N SER A 137 -9.14 14.14 15.98
CA SER A 137 -10.52 14.48 16.36
C SER A 137 -11.21 13.32 17.08
N SER A 138 -11.95 13.61 18.14
CA SER A 138 -12.79 12.61 18.84
C SER A 138 -14.08 12.27 18.09
N TYR A 139 -14.48 13.09 17.12
CA TYR A 139 -15.65 12.82 16.28
C TYR A 139 -15.27 11.94 15.09
N LEU A 140 -16.26 11.22 14.56
CA LEU A 140 -16.09 10.46 13.33
C LEU A 140 -15.71 11.39 12.17
N SER A 141 -14.84 10.90 11.28
CA SER A 141 -14.64 11.51 9.97
C SER A 141 -15.93 11.42 9.17
N ASN A 142 -16.21 12.46 8.38
CA ASN A 142 -17.31 12.45 7.41
C ASN A 142 -16.74 12.87 6.05
N VAL A 143 -16.42 11.88 5.22
CA VAL A 143 -15.78 12.10 3.92
C VAL A 143 -16.65 11.57 2.81
N ASP A 144 -16.83 12.35 1.75
CA ASP A 144 -17.58 11.94 0.58
C ASP A 144 -16.66 11.24 -0.42
N LEU A 145 -17.08 10.08 -0.91
CA LEU A 145 -16.36 9.29 -1.91
C LEU A 145 -17.08 9.35 -3.25
N TYR A 146 -16.36 9.82 -4.26
CA TYR A 146 -16.82 9.91 -5.64
C TYR A 146 -16.05 8.92 -6.51
N LEU A 147 -16.73 8.34 -7.50
CA LEU A 147 -16.15 7.51 -8.54
C LEU A 147 -16.58 8.09 -9.89
N ASP A 148 -15.61 8.44 -10.72
CA ASP A 148 -15.80 9.10 -12.02
C ASP A 148 -16.77 10.30 -11.94
N GLY A 149 -16.59 11.12 -10.89
CA GLY A 149 -17.39 12.33 -10.64
C GLY A 149 -18.77 12.09 -10.02
N ARG A 150 -19.17 10.84 -9.76
CA ARG A 150 -20.46 10.52 -9.13
C ARG A 150 -20.27 10.18 -7.66
N LEU A 151 -21.03 10.84 -6.78
CA LEU A 151 -21.04 10.51 -5.36
C LEU A 151 -21.55 9.07 -5.18
N ILE A 152 -20.72 8.23 -4.55
CA ILE A 152 -21.06 6.84 -4.25
C ILE A 152 -21.60 6.72 -2.84
N THR A 153 -20.89 7.28 -1.86
CA THR A 153 -21.29 7.24 -0.45
C THR A 153 -20.54 8.30 0.35
N SER A 154 -21.11 8.66 1.50
CA SER A 154 -20.40 9.37 2.57
C SER A 154 -19.91 8.34 3.59
N VAL A 155 -18.63 8.39 3.92
CA VAL A 155 -17.98 7.54 4.90
C VAL A 155 -18.02 8.22 6.25
N GLN A 156 -18.77 7.63 7.17
CA GLN A 156 -18.81 8.01 8.58
C GLN A 156 -18.13 6.93 9.41
N GLY A 157 -16.96 7.23 9.98
CA GLY A 157 -16.15 6.26 10.71
C GLY A 157 -14.80 6.83 11.14
N ASP A 158 -13.85 5.95 11.47
CA ASP A 158 -12.46 6.37 11.72
C ASP A 158 -11.79 6.86 10.43
N GLY A 159 -12.19 6.36 9.26
CA GLY A 159 -11.66 6.78 7.97
C GLY A 159 -11.99 5.84 6.81
N VAL A 160 -11.24 6.00 5.72
CA VAL A 160 -11.27 5.15 4.53
C VAL A 160 -9.86 4.94 3.99
N ILE A 161 -9.59 3.74 3.51
CA ILE A 161 -8.35 3.33 2.85
C ILE A 161 -8.65 3.12 1.37
N VAL A 162 -7.87 3.74 0.50
CA VAL A 162 -7.84 3.43 -0.93
C VAL A 162 -6.51 2.74 -1.23
N SER A 163 -6.54 1.47 -1.62
CA SER A 163 -5.33 0.66 -1.76
C SER A 163 -5.20 -0.02 -3.12
N THR A 164 -3.96 -0.35 -3.48
CA THR A 164 -3.64 -1.25 -4.59
C THR A 164 -3.83 -2.71 -4.17
N PRO A 165 -3.77 -3.68 -5.10
CA PRO A 165 -3.69 -5.10 -4.76
C PRO A 165 -2.47 -5.44 -3.90
N THR A 166 -1.35 -4.73 -4.07
CA THR A 166 -0.17 -4.89 -3.22
C THR A 166 -0.46 -4.42 -1.78
N GLY A 167 -1.18 -3.32 -1.61
CA GLY A 167 -1.63 -2.83 -0.31
C GLY A 167 -2.72 -3.68 0.36
N SER A 168 -3.32 -4.64 -0.36
CA SER A 168 -4.36 -5.52 0.20
C SER A 168 -3.90 -6.37 1.38
N THR A 169 -2.60 -6.63 1.48
CA THR A 169 -1.95 -7.36 2.58
C THR A 169 -1.33 -6.45 3.64
N ALA A 170 -1.49 -5.13 3.50
CA ALA A 170 -0.98 -4.12 4.43
C ALA A 170 -2.09 -3.62 5.36
N TYR A 171 -2.29 -2.31 5.49
CA TYR A 171 -3.26 -1.77 6.43
C TYR A 171 -4.71 -2.15 6.06
N ALA A 172 -5.00 -2.29 4.77
CA ALA A 172 -6.31 -2.73 4.28
C ALA A 172 -6.70 -4.12 4.83
N ALA A 173 -5.75 -5.05 4.99
CA ALA A 173 -6.03 -6.38 5.56
C ALA A 173 -6.53 -6.26 7.00
N ALA A 174 -5.89 -5.41 7.81
CA ALA A 174 -6.28 -5.18 9.21
C ALA A 174 -7.66 -4.51 9.32
N ALA A 175 -8.03 -3.69 8.32
CA ALA A 175 -9.35 -3.07 8.22
C ALA A 175 -10.42 -4.01 7.63
N GLY A 176 -10.10 -5.27 7.34
CA GLY A 176 -11.05 -6.30 6.91
C GLY A 176 -11.19 -6.43 5.38
N ALA A 177 -10.26 -5.88 4.60
CA ALA A 177 -10.22 -6.11 3.16
C ALA A 177 -9.81 -7.55 2.81
N SER A 178 -10.20 -7.98 1.61
CA SER A 178 -9.73 -9.26 1.05
C SER A 178 -8.30 -9.13 0.53
N MET A 179 -7.52 -10.20 0.60
CA MET A 179 -6.20 -10.27 -0.01
C MET A 179 -6.34 -10.47 -1.52
N ILE A 180 -5.69 -9.62 -2.31
CA ILE A 180 -5.77 -9.61 -3.76
C ILE A 180 -4.39 -9.88 -4.34
N HIS A 181 -4.34 -10.78 -5.33
CA HIS A 181 -3.11 -11.07 -6.05
C HIS A 181 -2.60 -9.83 -6.82
N PRO A 182 -1.29 -9.51 -6.82
CA PRO A 182 -0.75 -8.29 -7.45
C PRO A 182 -1.10 -8.07 -8.92
N ASN A 183 -1.33 -9.14 -9.68
CA ASN A 183 -1.70 -9.09 -11.10
C ASN A 183 -3.17 -8.71 -11.37
N VAL A 184 -4.02 -8.58 -10.35
CA VAL A 184 -5.42 -8.19 -10.55
C VAL A 184 -5.51 -6.68 -10.77
N PRO A 185 -5.97 -6.18 -11.93
CA PRO A 185 -6.02 -4.75 -12.21
C PRO A 185 -7.20 -4.07 -11.50
N ALA A 186 -6.99 -3.68 -10.24
CA ALA A 186 -8.05 -3.09 -9.42
C ALA A 186 -7.54 -2.02 -8.46
N ILE A 187 -8.47 -1.19 -7.99
CA ILE A 187 -8.31 -0.33 -6.82
C ILE A 187 -9.29 -0.82 -5.76
N MET A 188 -8.88 -0.83 -4.50
CA MET A 188 -9.71 -1.24 -3.37
C MET A 188 -10.11 -0.03 -2.56
N VAL A 189 -11.33 -0.04 -2.03
CA VAL A 189 -11.79 0.94 -1.05
C VAL A 189 -12.26 0.18 0.20
N THR A 190 -11.63 0.47 1.33
CA THR A 190 -11.84 -0.24 2.60
C THR A 190 -12.16 0.78 3.70
N PRO A 191 -13.38 0.79 4.25
CA PRO A 191 -13.70 1.69 5.36
C PRO A 191 -12.97 1.25 6.64
N ILE A 192 -12.60 2.22 7.48
CA ILE A 192 -12.01 1.99 8.80
C ILE A 192 -13.08 2.23 9.85
N CYS A 193 -13.44 1.18 10.58
CA CYS A 193 -14.47 1.22 11.64
C CYS A 193 -15.71 2.04 11.24
N PRO A 194 -16.40 1.72 10.12
CA PRO A 194 -17.54 2.49 9.68
C PRO A 194 -18.69 2.37 10.67
N HIS A 195 -19.39 3.48 10.91
CA HIS A 195 -20.60 3.49 11.74
C HIS A 195 -21.75 2.69 11.09
N SER A 196 -21.76 2.60 9.75
CA SER A 196 -22.70 1.75 9.01
C SER A 196 -22.18 0.31 8.92
N LEU A 197 -22.93 -0.64 9.48
CA LEU A 197 -22.63 -2.09 9.41
C LEU A 197 -22.72 -2.67 7.98
N SER A 198 -23.40 -1.97 7.08
CA SER A 198 -23.55 -2.38 5.68
C SER A 198 -22.39 -1.92 4.79
N PHE A 199 -21.52 -1.04 5.29
CA PHE A 199 -20.42 -0.53 4.49
C PHE A 199 -19.27 -1.54 4.47
N ARG A 200 -19.23 -2.33 3.40
CA ARG A 200 -18.21 -3.36 3.17
C ARG A 200 -17.09 -2.84 2.26
N PRO A 201 -15.89 -3.41 2.35
CA PRO A 201 -14.84 -3.15 1.37
C PRO A 201 -15.32 -3.47 -0.05
N ILE A 202 -14.94 -2.62 -1.01
CA ILE A 202 -15.27 -2.81 -2.43
C ILE A 202 -14.00 -2.83 -3.28
N VAL A 203 -14.10 -3.48 -4.42
CA VAL A 203 -13.04 -3.56 -5.43
C VAL A 203 -13.59 -2.95 -6.71
N VAL A 204 -12.88 -1.97 -7.26
CA VAL A 204 -13.26 -1.25 -8.47
C VAL A 204 -12.18 -1.43 -9.55
N PRO A 205 -12.52 -1.31 -10.84
CA PRO A 205 -11.54 -1.44 -11.92
C PRO A 205 -10.41 -0.41 -11.81
N ALA A 206 -9.18 -0.76 -12.20
CA ALA A 206 -8.03 0.16 -12.15
C ALA A 206 -8.15 1.42 -13.04
N GLY A 207 -9.10 1.43 -14.00
CA GLY A 207 -9.30 2.54 -14.92
C GLY A 207 -10.13 3.71 -14.39
N VAL A 208 -10.69 3.62 -13.18
CA VAL A 208 -11.56 4.65 -12.61
C VAL A 208 -10.77 5.76 -11.92
N GLU A 209 -11.35 6.95 -11.83
CA GLU A 209 -10.88 8.03 -10.95
C GLU A 209 -11.72 8.02 -9.66
N LEU A 210 -11.04 7.89 -8.51
CA LEU A 210 -11.64 8.12 -7.21
C LEU A 210 -11.34 9.54 -6.75
N MET A 211 -12.32 10.18 -6.14
CA MET A 211 -12.13 11.48 -5.49
C MET A 211 -12.72 11.44 -4.08
N ILE A 212 -11.96 11.95 -3.12
CA ILE A 212 -12.37 12.08 -1.72
C ILE A 212 -12.39 13.55 -1.35
N THR A 213 -13.49 14.00 -0.74
CA THR A 213 -13.63 15.35 -0.18
C THR A 213 -14.15 15.25 1.25
N LEU A 214 -14.05 16.32 2.03
CA LEU A 214 -14.88 16.43 3.23
C LEU A 214 -16.34 16.56 2.79
N SER A 215 -17.24 15.89 3.52
CA SER A 215 -18.68 16.09 3.36
C SER A 215 -19.04 17.52 3.81
N PRO A 216 -20.02 18.21 3.19
CA PRO A 216 -20.46 19.54 3.65
C PRO A 216 -20.88 19.58 5.12
N ASP A 217 -21.38 18.46 5.64
CA ASP A 217 -21.80 18.31 7.04
C ASP A 217 -20.65 17.93 7.99
N ALA A 218 -19.41 17.85 7.50
CA ALA A 218 -18.25 17.49 8.31
C ALA A 218 -17.93 18.59 9.33
N ARG A 219 -17.93 18.21 10.62
CA ARG A 219 -17.64 19.13 11.73
C ARG A 219 -16.16 19.40 11.93
N ASN A 220 -15.30 18.51 11.44
CA ASN A 220 -13.85 18.59 11.61
C ASN A 220 -13.15 18.29 10.29
N THR A 221 -11.87 18.65 10.26
CA THR A 221 -10.94 18.28 9.20
C THR A 221 -10.67 16.77 9.21
N ALA A 222 -10.13 16.29 8.09
CA ALA A 222 -9.60 14.94 7.97
C ALA A 222 -8.09 15.00 7.73
N TRP A 223 -7.43 13.86 7.85
CA TRP A 223 -6.00 13.75 7.59
C TRP A 223 -5.78 12.69 6.53
N VAL A 224 -4.95 13.00 5.54
CA VAL A 224 -4.52 12.02 4.55
C VAL A 224 -3.06 11.63 4.78
N SER A 225 -2.77 10.35 4.61
CA SER A 225 -1.41 9.81 4.57
C SER A 225 -1.22 8.91 3.36
N PHE A 226 0.03 8.72 2.97
CA PHE A 226 0.43 7.99 1.78
C PHE A 226 1.49 6.96 2.16
N ASP A 227 1.18 5.67 2.04
CA ASP A 227 2.01 4.57 2.57
C ASP A 227 2.43 4.80 4.05
N GLY A 228 1.54 5.40 4.84
CA GLY A 228 1.78 5.76 6.25
C GLY A 228 2.74 6.95 6.46
N ARG A 229 2.94 7.80 5.46
CA ARG A 229 3.86 8.96 5.47
C ARG A 229 3.21 10.22 4.92
N LYS A 230 3.98 11.33 4.96
CA LYS A 230 3.63 12.65 4.39
C LYS A 230 2.20 13.07 4.78
N ARG A 231 1.90 12.94 6.07
CA ARG A 231 0.57 13.21 6.58
C ARG A 231 0.25 14.70 6.44
N GLN A 232 -0.92 15.01 5.94
CA GLN A 232 -1.39 16.38 5.76
C GLN A 232 -2.88 16.49 6.07
N GLU A 233 -3.26 17.62 6.65
CA GLU A 233 -4.65 17.94 6.95
C GLU A 233 -5.41 18.31 5.68
N ILE A 234 -6.68 17.92 5.62
CA ILE A 234 -7.65 18.17 4.57
C ILE A 234 -8.80 18.98 5.16
N GLN A 235 -9.07 20.13 4.56
CA GLN A 235 -10.09 21.08 4.98
C GLN A 235 -11.25 21.07 3.98
N HIS A 236 -12.32 21.81 4.31
CA HIS A 236 -13.45 21.98 3.41
C HIS A 236 -12.99 22.66 2.11
N GLY A 237 -13.52 22.22 0.97
CA GLY A 237 -13.10 22.69 -0.36
C GLY A 237 -11.91 21.92 -0.95
N ASP A 238 -11.09 21.25 -0.12
CA ASP A 238 -10.00 20.42 -0.61
C ASP A 238 -10.51 19.11 -1.23
N CYS A 239 -9.78 18.57 -2.21
CA CYS A 239 -10.03 17.24 -2.74
C CYS A 239 -8.78 16.41 -2.93
N ILE A 240 -8.93 15.10 -2.78
CA ILE A 240 -7.90 14.10 -3.05
C ILE A 240 -8.36 13.29 -4.25
N LYS A 241 -7.62 13.37 -5.36
CA LYS A 241 -7.88 12.59 -6.58
C LYS A 241 -6.91 11.42 -6.67
N ILE A 242 -7.43 10.22 -6.91
CA ILE A 242 -6.68 8.97 -6.89
C ILE A 242 -6.98 8.21 -8.18
N THR A 243 -5.92 7.82 -8.89
CA THR A 243 -5.98 7.06 -10.14
C THR A 243 -4.91 5.98 -10.11
N THR A 244 -5.02 4.92 -10.90
CA THR A 244 -3.87 4.02 -11.10
C THR A 244 -2.76 4.75 -11.85
N SER A 245 -1.53 4.60 -11.37
CA SER A 245 -0.34 5.18 -11.96
C SER A 245 0.05 4.49 -13.27
N CYS A 246 0.60 5.26 -14.21
CA CYS A 246 1.26 4.73 -15.39
C CYS A 246 2.66 4.16 -15.12
N TYR A 247 3.18 4.30 -13.90
CA TYR A 247 4.50 3.82 -13.51
C TYR A 247 4.38 2.72 -12.45
N PRO A 248 4.20 1.44 -12.82
CA PRO A 248 4.23 0.34 -11.87
C PRO A 248 5.65 0.10 -11.33
N VAL A 249 5.76 -0.67 -10.25
CA VAL A 249 7.05 -1.16 -9.72
C VAL A 249 7.31 -2.55 -10.31
N PRO A 250 8.29 -2.73 -11.21
CA PRO A 250 8.74 -4.05 -11.63
C PRO A 250 9.47 -4.75 -10.49
N SER A 251 8.83 -5.76 -9.88
CA SER A 251 9.43 -6.61 -8.86
C SER A 251 9.90 -7.91 -9.47
N ILE A 252 11.18 -8.23 -9.30
CA ILE A 252 11.74 -9.50 -9.73
C ILE A 252 11.20 -10.62 -8.82
N CYS A 253 10.74 -11.70 -9.44
CA CYS A 253 10.24 -12.90 -8.78
C CYS A 253 11.39 -13.89 -8.51
N CYS A 254 11.28 -14.61 -7.41
CA CYS A 254 12.18 -15.71 -7.05
C CYS A 254 11.87 -16.97 -7.87
N HIS A 255 10.59 -17.32 -8.02
CA HIS A 255 10.16 -18.44 -8.87
C HIS A 255 9.26 -17.95 -10.01
N ASP A 256 8.05 -17.51 -9.67
CA ASP A 256 7.08 -16.98 -10.62
C ASP A 256 6.07 -16.07 -9.89
N LEU A 257 5.25 -15.37 -10.67
CA LEU A 257 4.34 -14.35 -10.18
C LEU A 257 3.30 -14.90 -9.19
N VAL A 258 2.88 -16.16 -9.38
CA VAL A 258 1.80 -16.80 -8.63
C VAL A 258 2.35 -17.52 -7.41
N TYR A 259 3.41 -18.31 -7.59
CA TYR A 259 4.00 -19.10 -6.51
C TYR A 259 4.54 -18.22 -5.39
N ASP A 260 5.30 -17.17 -5.72
CA ASP A 260 5.88 -16.27 -4.73
C ASP A 260 4.81 -15.62 -3.83
N TRP A 261 3.63 -15.33 -4.39
CA TRP A 261 2.52 -14.76 -3.63
C TRP A 261 1.87 -15.78 -2.69
N PHE A 262 1.60 -16.99 -3.15
CA PHE A 262 1.04 -18.05 -2.30
C PHE A 262 2.02 -18.54 -1.23
N GLU A 263 3.31 -18.60 -1.54
CA GLU A 263 4.35 -18.87 -0.56
C GLU A 263 4.37 -17.78 0.51
N SER A 264 4.28 -16.51 0.10
CA SER A 264 4.18 -15.38 1.03
C SER A 264 2.94 -15.46 1.92
N LEU A 265 1.77 -15.86 1.39
CA LEU A 265 0.56 -16.08 2.18
C LEU A 265 0.75 -17.19 3.22
N ALA A 266 1.30 -18.32 2.80
CA ALA A 266 1.50 -19.48 3.66
C ALA A 266 2.49 -19.17 4.80
N GLN A 267 3.58 -18.47 4.51
CA GLN A 267 4.62 -18.15 5.48
C GLN A 267 4.23 -16.97 6.38
N CYS A 268 3.66 -15.89 5.84
CA CYS A 268 3.33 -14.69 6.63
C CYS A 268 2.08 -14.86 7.51
N LEU A 269 1.08 -15.61 7.03
CA LEU A 269 -0.24 -15.70 7.69
C LEU A 269 -0.57 -17.10 8.20
N HIS A 270 0.32 -18.08 7.99
CA HIS A 270 0.03 -19.50 8.26
C HIS A 270 -1.32 -19.92 7.67
N TRP A 271 -1.57 -19.48 6.44
CA TRP A 271 -2.90 -19.53 5.85
C TRP A 271 -3.44 -20.95 5.81
N ASN A 272 -4.55 -21.17 6.52
CA ASN A 272 -5.24 -22.45 6.68
C ASN A 272 -4.41 -23.59 7.28
N VAL A 273 -3.35 -23.29 8.05
CA VAL A 273 -2.66 -24.30 8.86
C VAL A 273 -3.57 -24.73 10.01
N ARG A 274 -4.09 -25.96 9.95
CA ARG A 274 -4.93 -26.56 11.01
C ARG A 274 -4.25 -27.79 11.57
N LYS A 275 -4.39 -28.02 12.87
CA LYS A 275 -4.06 -29.33 13.48
C LYS A 275 -4.95 -30.38 12.82
N ARG A 276 -4.36 -31.35 12.14
CA ARG A 276 -5.10 -32.42 11.47
C ARG A 276 -5.97 -33.12 12.52
N GLN A 277 -7.28 -33.20 12.26
CA GLN A 277 -8.19 -33.88 13.17
C GLN A 277 -7.88 -35.38 13.11
N ASN A 278 -7.42 -35.94 14.23
CA ASN A 278 -7.23 -37.37 14.35
C ASN A 278 -8.59 -38.05 14.25
N ARG A 279 -8.65 -39.19 13.54
CA ARG A 279 -9.81 -40.08 13.63
C ARG A 279 -10.01 -40.46 15.10
N LEU A 280 -11.26 -40.55 15.56
CA LEU A 280 -11.53 -41.25 16.81
C LEU A 280 -10.90 -42.64 16.66
N ALA A 281 -10.02 -43.02 17.58
CA ALA A 281 -9.58 -44.40 17.65
C ALA A 281 -10.84 -45.23 17.94
N ASP A 282 -11.12 -46.22 17.09
CA ASP A 282 -12.15 -47.21 17.38
C ASP A 282 -11.77 -47.84 18.72
N ILE A 283 -12.57 -47.58 19.74
CA ILE A 283 -12.55 -48.36 20.97
C ILE A 283 -13.11 -49.72 20.55
N SER A 284 -12.27 -50.56 19.96
CA SER A 284 -12.59 -51.98 19.84
C SER A 284 -12.56 -52.53 21.25
N ASP A 285 -13.75 -52.85 21.74
CA ASP A 285 -14.03 -53.63 22.94
C ASP A 285 -12.89 -54.60 23.28
N SER A 286 -12.18 -54.30 24.37
CA SER A 286 -11.53 -55.34 25.17
C SER A 286 -12.53 -55.81 26.23
N SER A 287 -13.64 -56.39 25.79
CA SER A 287 -14.44 -57.28 26.61
C SER A 287 -14.26 -58.69 26.07
N ASP A 288 -14.00 -59.62 26.99
CA ASP A 288 -13.97 -61.09 26.85
C ASP A 288 -12.60 -61.64 26.39
N THR A 289 -11.89 -62.48 27.15
CA THR A 289 -12.32 -63.48 28.14
C THR A 289 -11.24 -63.71 29.22
N GLU A 290 -11.68 -63.71 30.49
CA GLU A 290 -11.12 -64.56 31.55
C GLU A 290 -11.29 -66.03 31.15
N ASN A 291 -10.18 -66.78 31.13
CA ASN A 291 -10.03 -68.13 31.72
C ASN A 291 -8.64 -68.69 31.39
#